data_AF-A0AA35VNR8-F1
#
_entry.id   AF-A0AA35VNR8-F1
#
_cell.length_a   1.000
_cell.length_b   1.000
_cell.length_c   1.000
_cell.angle_alpha   90.00
_cell.angle_beta   90.00
_cell.angle_gamma   90.00
#
_symmetry.space_group_name_H-M   'P 1'
#
loop_
_entity.id
_entity.type
_entity.pdbx_description
1 polymer ?
#
loop_
_entity_poly.entity_id
_entity_poly.type
_entity_poly.pdbx_seq_one_letter_code
_entity_poly.pdbx_strand_id
1 'polypeptide(L)'
;MHRNEGITIYDHPNSRSPNSHLGVFVALRLLASAIICIIFLTALAIKASPLLCPELCGREILHNSPRSSPAVILPVSCHSHNDYWRERPLFSALEAGCVGVEADVWAYKDELFVAHGLDTIVPNRTLKSMYLNPLVQQLEGTGTSLSALPATTPRGLYKSRPTQTLVLLVDFKSHPEKTWSLLMRELEPLRRSMLLTSYVSNQKIIRPITVVVTGDIPAHLLNQDESAESRDVFLDAPLSNVHSGLYDAANSHWASMSLTKLVGRVSSSGLSSLQLAKIRSQVQSAHDHGLKVRFWKLPTWPIGLRNKIWASLREEGVDILNTDDLQNAANALREDAAS
;
A
#
# COMPACT_ATOMS: atom_id res chain seq x y z
N MET A 1 18.76 -88.04 22.23
CA MET A 1 17.98 -88.97 21.39
C MET A 1 16.97 -89.67 22.28
N HIS A 2 15.76 -89.10 22.43
CA HIS A 2 14.58 -89.76 23.00
C HIS A 2 13.34 -89.10 22.39
N ARG A 3 12.40 -89.93 21.96
CA ARG A 3 11.12 -89.60 21.29
C ARG A 3 9.96 -89.64 22.29
N ASN A 4 8.92 -88.84 21.96
CA ASN A 4 7.47 -88.98 22.22
C ASN A 4 7.02 -89.04 23.68
N GLU A 5 5.89 -88.48 24.13
CA GLU A 5 4.49 -88.43 23.62
C GLU A 5 3.88 -87.06 24.04
N GLY A 6 2.85 -86.43 23.46
CA GLY A 6 1.64 -86.91 22.80
C GLY A 6 0.40 -86.62 23.66
N ILE A 7 -0.15 -85.39 23.67
CA ILE A 7 -1.54 -85.11 24.09
C ILE A 7 -2.18 -84.07 23.16
N THR A 8 -3.32 -84.46 22.60
CA THR A 8 -4.19 -83.69 21.69
C THR A 8 -5.43 -83.25 22.46
N ILE A 9 -5.82 -81.98 22.38
CA ILE A 9 -7.18 -81.51 22.70
C ILE A 9 -7.69 -80.72 21.50
N TYR A 10 -8.82 -81.17 20.97
CA TYR A 10 -9.64 -80.50 19.97
C TYR A 10 -10.47 -79.39 20.61
N ASP A 11 -10.59 -78.23 19.96
CA ASP A 11 -11.88 -77.52 19.89
C ASP A 11 -11.98 -76.54 18.69
N HIS A 12 -13.21 -76.39 18.21
CA HIS A 12 -13.65 -75.87 16.90
C HIS A 12 -13.49 -74.35 16.64
N PRO A 13 -13.64 -73.89 15.37
CA PRO A 13 -13.38 -72.52 14.95
C PRO A 13 -14.57 -71.62 15.27
N ASN A 14 -14.32 -70.47 15.91
CA ASN A 14 -15.37 -69.50 16.20
C ASN A 14 -15.26 -68.28 15.30
N SER A 15 -16.19 -68.20 14.34
CA SER A 15 -16.57 -67.02 13.58
C SER A 15 -16.83 -65.82 14.50
N ARG A 16 -16.20 -64.67 14.23
CA ARG A 16 -16.63 -63.38 14.78
C ARG A 16 -17.03 -62.41 13.67
N SER A 17 -18.11 -61.70 13.98
CA SER A 17 -19.04 -60.98 13.12
C SER A 17 -18.48 -59.67 12.54
N PRO A 18 -18.99 -59.23 11.38
CA PRO A 18 -18.73 -57.89 10.85
C PRO A 18 -19.84 -56.96 11.34
N ASN A 19 -19.73 -56.37 12.54
CA ASN A 19 -20.76 -55.43 13.04
C ASN A 19 -20.25 -54.29 13.95
N SER A 20 -18.96 -53.92 13.90
CA SER A 20 -18.42 -52.80 14.69
C SER A 20 -18.33 -51.47 13.94
N HIS A 21 -18.47 -51.45 12.61
CA HIS A 21 -18.36 -50.20 11.82
C HIS A 21 -19.70 -49.52 11.54
N LEU A 22 -20.85 -50.21 11.64
CA LEU A 22 -22.15 -49.61 11.31
C LEU A 22 -22.66 -48.65 12.40
N GLY A 23 -22.37 -48.91 13.68
CA GLY A 23 -22.84 -48.08 14.81
C GLY A 23 -22.19 -46.69 14.89
N VAL A 24 -20.91 -46.58 14.52
CA VAL A 24 -20.17 -45.30 14.57
C VAL A 24 -20.63 -44.34 13.47
N PHE A 25 -20.92 -44.85 12.27
CA PHE A 25 -21.43 -44.03 11.17
C PHE A 25 -22.87 -43.56 11.38
N VAL A 26 -23.71 -44.34 12.08
CA VAL A 26 -25.09 -43.93 12.43
C VAL A 26 -25.07 -42.83 13.52
N ALA A 27 -24.19 -42.93 14.51
CA ALA A 27 -24.06 -41.91 15.57
C ALA A 27 -23.57 -40.54 15.03
N LEU A 28 -22.61 -40.54 14.11
CA LEU A 28 -22.09 -39.31 13.47
C LEU A 28 -23.14 -38.62 12.58
N ARG A 29 -24.02 -39.37 11.91
CA ARG A 29 -25.11 -38.79 11.10
C ARG A 29 -26.22 -38.16 11.96
N LEU A 30 -26.52 -38.74 13.13
CA LEU A 30 -27.51 -38.19 14.06
C LEU A 30 -27.03 -36.89 14.72
N LEU A 31 -25.74 -36.77 15.04
CA LEU A 31 -25.13 -35.54 15.57
C LEU A 31 -25.10 -34.40 14.54
N ALA A 32 -24.78 -34.69 13.28
CA ALA A 32 -24.79 -33.68 12.22
C ALA A 32 -26.21 -33.15 11.94
N SER A 33 -27.23 -34.02 12.01
CA SER A 33 -28.63 -33.63 11.78
C SER A 33 -29.20 -32.78 12.92
N ALA A 34 -28.74 -33.00 14.17
CA ALA A 34 -29.14 -32.19 15.33
C ALA A 34 -28.55 -30.76 15.28
N ILE A 35 -27.30 -30.61 14.84
CA ILE A 35 -26.64 -29.29 14.70
C ILE A 35 -27.30 -28.45 13.60
N ILE A 36 -27.66 -29.06 12.47
CA ILE A 36 -28.37 -28.37 11.38
C ILE A 36 -29.77 -27.93 11.84
N CYS A 37 -30.47 -28.73 12.66
CA CYS A 37 -31.78 -28.39 13.20
C CYS A 37 -31.72 -27.18 14.18
N ILE A 38 -30.67 -27.09 15.01
CA ILE A 38 -30.46 -25.95 15.94
C ILE A 38 -30.14 -24.65 15.17
N ILE A 39 -29.35 -24.73 14.09
CA ILE A 39 -29.05 -23.56 13.24
C ILE A 39 -30.32 -23.05 12.53
N PHE A 40 -31.20 -23.95 12.07
CA PHE A 40 -32.47 -23.54 11.45
C PHE A 40 -33.49 -22.96 12.46
N LEU A 41 -33.55 -23.50 13.68
CA LEU A 41 -34.44 -22.98 14.73
C LEU A 41 -34.02 -21.59 15.24
N THR A 42 -32.71 -21.33 15.33
CA THR A 42 -32.20 -19.98 15.69
C THR A 42 -32.40 -18.95 14.57
N ALA A 43 -32.31 -19.36 13.30
CA ALA A 43 -32.58 -18.48 12.16
C ALA A 43 -34.06 -18.10 12.00
N LEU A 44 -35.00 -18.95 12.43
CA LEU A 44 -36.43 -18.62 12.45
C LEU A 44 -36.81 -17.68 13.61
N ALA A 45 -36.16 -17.79 14.77
CA ALA A 45 -36.42 -16.93 15.94
C ALA A 45 -36.01 -15.45 15.70
N ILE A 46 -35.06 -15.19 14.80
CA ILE A 46 -34.62 -13.83 14.44
C ILE A 46 -35.59 -13.14 13.46
N LYS A 47 -36.45 -13.89 12.75
CA LYS A 47 -37.40 -13.35 11.76
C LYS A 47 -38.82 -13.12 12.28
N ALA A 48 -39.10 -13.42 13.55
CA ALA A 48 -40.41 -13.21 14.16
C ALA A 48 -40.31 -12.39 15.45
N SER A 49 -40.15 -11.08 15.32
CA SER A 49 -40.45 -10.11 16.38
C SER A 49 -40.83 -8.76 15.76
N PRO A 50 -42.13 -8.50 15.53
CA PRO A 50 -42.63 -7.16 15.29
C PRO A 50 -43.13 -6.54 16.61
N LEU A 51 -43.01 -5.20 16.70
CA LEU A 51 -43.55 -4.32 17.73
C LEU A 51 -43.01 -4.46 19.16
N LEU A 52 -42.22 -3.46 19.56
CA LEU A 52 -42.44 -2.70 20.80
C LEU A 52 -41.59 -1.42 20.74
N CYS A 53 -42.21 -0.36 20.24
CA CYS A 53 -41.75 1.01 20.38
C CYS A 53 -42.77 1.72 21.28
N PRO A 54 -42.44 2.05 22.53
CA PRO A 54 -43.14 3.09 23.26
C PRO A 54 -42.37 4.41 23.14
N GLU A 55 -43.12 5.44 22.80
CA GLU A 55 -42.71 6.85 22.73
C GLU A 55 -41.91 7.30 23.95
N LEU A 56 -40.64 7.66 23.75
CA LEU A 56 -39.95 8.69 24.54
C LEU A 56 -39.14 9.55 23.58
N CYS A 57 -39.87 10.43 22.89
CA CYS A 57 -39.30 11.58 22.22
C CYS A 57 -38.82 12.60 23.28
N GLY A 58 -37.61 13.14 23.09
CA GLY A 58 -37.28 14.49 23.53
C GLY A 58 -36.65 14.67 24.92
N ARG A 59 -35.33 14.48 25.02
CA ARG A 59 -34.47 15.46 25.72
C ARG A 59 -33.04 15.34 25.21
N GLU A 60 -32.67 16.21 24.26
CA GLU A 60 -31.27 16.50 23.95
C GLU A 60 -30.57 16.98 25.23
N ILE A 61 -29.66 16.18 25.76
CA ILE A 61 -28.55 16.73 26.53
C ILE A 61 -27.54 17.22 25.49
N LEU A 62 -27.60 18.51 25.19
CA LEU A 62 -26.56 19.24 24.47
C LEU A 62 -25.26 19.17 25.30
N HIS A 63 -24.51 18.07 25.16
CA HIS A 63 -23.07 18.13 25.35
C HIS A 63 -22.49 18.87 24.14
N ASN A 64 -22.54 20.19 24.22
CA ASN A 64 -21.81 21.09 23.35
C ASN A 64 -20.31 20.95 23.64
N SER A 65 -19.71 19.82 23.25
CA SER A 65 -18.27 19.83 22.99
C SER A 65 -18.05 20.75 21.79
N PRO A 66 -17.13 21.71 21.85
CA PRO A 66 -16.78 22.49 20.67
C PRO A 66 -16.40 21.50 19.58
N ARG A 67 -17.06 21.55 18.42
CA ARG A 67 -16.60 20.85 17.22
C ARG A 67 -15.12 21.19 17.10
N SER A 68 -14.25 20.20 17.29
CA SER A 68 -12.84 20.37 17.04
C SER A 68 -12.70 20.94 15.64
N SER A 69 -11.92 22.01 15.51
CA SER A 69 -11.43 22.41 14.20
C SER A 69 -10.89 21.15 13.51
N PRO A 70 -11.14 20.94 12.20
CA PRO A 70 -10.68 19.73 11.52
C PRO A 70 -9.20 19.54 11.86
N ALA A 71 -8.88 18.38 12.45
CA ALA A 71 -7.59 18.11 13.04
C ALA A 71 -6.49 18.49 12.03
N VAL A 72 -5.49 19.26 12.48
CA VAL A 72 -4.36 19.64 11.64
C VAL A 72 -3.65 18.36 11.20
N ILE A 73 -3.75 18.02 9.92
CA ILE A 73 -3.16 16.80 9.37
C ILE A 73 -1.64 16.97 9.34
N LEU A 74 -0.92 16.13 10.08
CA LEU A 74 0.54 16.08 10.08
C LEU A 74 1.02 15.09 9.01
N PRO A 75 1.85 15.53 8.05
CA PRO A 75 2.42 14.64 7.05
C PRO A 75 3.44 13.70 7.68
N VAL A 76 3.35 12.44 7.29
CA VAL A 76 4.15 11.31 7.74
C VAL A 76 4.74 10.57 6.55
N SER A 77 5.91 9.98 6.73
CA SER A 77 6.66 9.29 5.68
C SER A 77 6.08 7.92 5.31
N CYS A 78 4.79 7.87 4.92
CA CYS A 78 4.18 6.69 4.32
C CYS A 78 3.84 6.92 2.85
N HIS A 79 3.84 5.81 2.12
CA HIS A 79 3.38 5.73 0.74
C HIS A 79 2.18 4.78 0.66
N SER A 80 1.07 5.33 0.18
CA SER A 80 -0.22 4.67 0.01
C SER A 80 -0.17 3.79 -1.23
N HIS A 81 0.12 2.51 -1.02
CA HIS A 81 0.27 1.53 -2.10
C HIS A 81 -1.10 1.13 -2.66
N ASN A 82 -1.15 0.96 -3.99
CA ASN A 82 -2.34 0.62 -4.78
C ASN A 82 -3.63 1.31 -4.33
N ASP A 83 -3.58 2.63 -4.15
CA ASP A 83 -4.67 3.35 -3.50
C ASP A 83 -5.95 3.48 -4.30
N TYR A 84 -5.88 3.19 -5.60
CA TYR A 84 -7.03 3.03 -6.48
C TYR A 84 -8.03 1.95 -6.04
N TRP A 85 -7.67 0.99 -5.17
CA TRP A 85 -8.63 0.06 -4.58
C TRP A 85 -9.52 0.68 -3.49
N ARG A 86 -9.13 1.83 -2.95
CA ARG A 86 -9.86 2.52 -1.89
C ARG A 86 -11.07 3.24 -2.46
N GLU A 87 -12.07 3.46 -1.61
CA GLU A 87 -13.26 4.26 -1.96
C GLU A 87 -12.88 5.70 -2.34
N ARG A 88 -11.88 6.27 -1.65
CA ARG A 88 -11.35 7.62 -1.91
C ARG A 88 -9.82 7.58 -2.05
N PRO A 89 -9.27 7.13 -3.20
CA PRO A 89 -7.83 6.83 -3.37
C PRO A 89 -6.88 7.90 -2.84
N LEU A 90 -6.88 9.08 -3.48
CA LEU A 90 -6.06 10.22 -3.08
C LEU A 90 -6.40 10.73 -1.67
N PHE A 91 -7.69 10.94 -1.40
CA PHE A 91 -8.11 11.61 -0.16
C PHE A 91 -7.85 10.78 1.09
N SER A 92 -8.00 9.45 1.03
CA SER A 92 -7.66 8.58 2.16
C SER A 92 -6.17 8.67 2.51
N ALA A 93 -5.28 8.78 1.53
CA ALA A 93 -3.85 8.99 1.76
C ALA A 93 -3.55 10.36 2.37
N LEU A 94 -4.14 11.42 1.81
CA LEU A 94 -3.96 12.79 2.31
C LEU A 94 -4.49 12.95 3.73
N GLU A 95 -5.68 12.42 4.04
CA GLU A 95 -6.29 12.45 5.37
C GLU A 95 -5.48 11.68 6.42
N ALA A 96 -4.90 10.55 6.03
CA ALA A 96 -3.97 9.81 6.88
C ALA A 96 -2.63 10.53 7.06
N GLY A 97 -2.30 11.50 6.20
CA GLY A 97 -1.03 12.23 6.21
C GLY A 97 0.09 11.58 5.39
N CYS A 98 -0.19 10.56 4.58
CA CYS A 98 0.84 9.90 3.76
C CYS A 98 1.33 10.82 2.65
N VAL A 99 2.66 11.00 2.57
CA VAL A 99 3.33 11.89 1.61
C VAL A 99 3.59 11.24 0.24
N GLY A 100 3.10 10.01 0.02
CA GLY A 100 3.19 9.33 -1.25
C GLY A 100 1.90 8.59 -1.62
N VAL A 101 1.56 8.60 -2.90
CA VAL A 101 0.43 7.88 -3.51
C VAL A 101 0.87 7.17 -4.79
N GLU A 102 0.16 6.13 -5.21
CA GLU A 102 0.52 5.28 -6.35
C GLU A 102 -0.63 5.14 -7.34
N ALA A 103 -0.33 5.38 -8.62
CA ALA A 103 -1.26 5.17 -9.72
C ALA A 103 -0.71 4.12 -10.69
N ASP A 104 -1.36 2.95 -10.74
CA ASP A 104 -1.13 1.93 -11.76
C ASP A 104 -1.77 2.37 -13.08
N VAL A 105 -0.95 2.80 -14.05
CA VAL A 105 -1.46 3.39 -15.29
C VAL A 105 -1.35 2.45 -16.49
N TRP A 106 -2.43 2.39 -17.25
CA TRP A 106 -2.53 1.69 -18.53
C TRP A 106 -2.78 2.71 -19.64
N ALA A 107 -1.89 2.76 -20.64
CA ALA A 107 -2.18 3.49 -21.87
C ALA A 107 -3.22 2.72 -22.68
N TYR A 108 -4.42 3.29 -22.77
CA TYR A 108 -5.50 2.74 -23.59
C TYR A 108 -6.17 3.88 -24.35
N LYS A 109 -6.28 3.72 -25.68
CA LYS A 109 -6.58 4.84 -26.60
C LYS A 109 -5.61 6.00 -26.34
N ASP A 110 -6.07 7.25 -26.24
CA ASP A 110 -5.21 8.43 -26.04
C ASP A 110 -5.27 8.97 -24.60
N GLU A 111 -5.52 8.11 -23.61
CA GLU A 111 -5.58 8.47 -22.19
C GLU A 111 -4.85 7.46 -21.30
N LEU A 112 -4.51 7.90 -20.09
CA LEU A 112 -3.95 7.08 -19.03
C LEU A 112 -5.05 6.64 -18.06
N PHE A 113 -5.42 5.37 -18.11
CA PHE A 113 -6.40 4.78 -17.19
C PHE A 113 -5.73 4.23 -15.95
N VAL A 114 -6.38 4.39 -14.79
CA VAL A 114 -5.91 3.82 -13.53
C VAL A 114 -6.68 2.54 -13.25
N ALA A 115 -5.98 1.41 -13.26
CA ALA A 115 -6.61 0.08 -13.14
C ALA A 115 -5.61 -0.99 -12.70
N HIS A 116 -6.12 -2.07 -12.11
CA HIS A 116 -5.31 -3.25 -11.78
C HIS A 116 -4.87 -4.02 -13.04
N GLY A 117 -5.76 -4.08 -14.04
CA GLY A 117 -5.58 -4.77 -15.31
C GLY A 117 -6.43 -4.15 -16.41
N LEU A 118 -6.12 -4.41 -17.68
CA LEU A 118 -6.87 -3.91 -18.85
C LEU A 118 -8.36 -4.25 -18.79
N ASP A 119 -8.71 -5.42 -18.26
CA ASP A 119 -10.07 -5.92 -18.09
C ASP A 119 -10.86 -5.22 -16.98
N THR A 120 -10.17 -4.52 -16.08
CA THR A 120 -10.76 -3.77 -14.95
C THR A 120 -10.85 -2.27 -15.21
N ILE A 121 -10.54 -1.81 -16.44
CA ILE A 121 -10.65 -0.40 -16.81
C ILE A 121 -12.11 0.06 -16.67
N VAL A 122 -12.32 1.07 -15.84
CA VAL A 122 -13.61 1.74 -15.68
C VAL A 122 -13.56 3.08 -16.42
N PRO A 123 -14.57 3.42 -17.23
CA PRO A 123 -14.68 4.74 -17.83
C PRO A 123 -14.52 5.85 -16.78
N ASN A 124 -13.87 6.95 -17.15
CA ASN A 124 -13.61 8.10 -16.28
C ASN A 124 -12.69 7.86 -15.06
N ARG A 125 -12.09 6.67 -14.91
CA ARG A 125 -10.99 6.43 -13.95
C ARG A 125 -9.64 6.60 -14.64
N THR A 126 -9.26 7.87 -14.85
CA THR A 126 -8.01 8.25 -15.50
C THR A 126 -7.05 8.87 -14.51
N LEU A 127 -5.76 8.96 -14.86
CA LEU A 127 -4.76 9.63 -14.03
C LEU A 127 -5.18 11.08 -13.73
N LYS A 128 -5.68 11.79 -14.74
CA LYS A 128 -6.26 13.13 -14.59
C LYS A 128 -7.41 13.18 -13.58
N SER A 129 -8.44 12.35 -13.76
CA SER A 129 -9.65 12.46 -12.95
C SER A 129 -9.44 12.00 -11.51
N MET A 130 -8.56 11.02 -11.30
CA MET A 130 -8.34 10.41 -9.98
C MET A 130 -7.24 11.11 -9.17
N TYR A 131 -6.22 11.67 -9.81
CA TYR A 131 -5.06 12.24 -9.13
C TYR A 131 -4.79 13.69 -9.54
N LEU A 132 -4.52 13.97 -10.82
CA LEU A 132 -4.01 15.31 -11.21
C LEU A 132 -5.01 16.44 -10.95
N ASN A 133 -6.26 16.29 -11.40
CA ASN A 133 -7.29 17.31 -11.21
C ASN A 133 -7.63 17.50 -9.71
N PRO A 134 -7.86 16.43 -8.92
CA PRO A 134 -8.05 16.59 -7.48
C PRO A 134 -6.86 17.24 -6.76
N LEU A 135 -5.62 16.90 -7.12
CA LEU A 135 -4.43 17.52 -6.54
C LEU A 135 -4.38 19.03 -6.81
N VAL A 136 -4.62 19.43 -8.05
CA VAL A 136 -4.66 20.84 -8.45
C VAL A 136 -5.74 21.58 -7.66
N GLN A 137 -6.96 21.02 -7.58
CA GLN A 137 -8.06 21.61 -6.81
C GLN A 137 -7.72 21.78 -5.32
N GLN A 138 -7.04 20.81 -4.72
CA GLN A 138 -6.60 20.91 -3.32
C GLN A 138 -5.53 22.00 -3.14
N LEU A 139 -4.58 22.11 -4.07
CA LEU A 139 -3.53 23.12 -4.01
C LEU A 139 -4.10 24.53 -4.13
N GLU A 140 -5.06 24.77 -5.02
CA GLU A 140 -5.77 26.06 -5.12
C GLU A 140 -6.41 26.46 -3.78
N GLY A 141 -7.02 25.49 -3.07
CA GLY A 141 -7.57 25.68 -1.73
C GLY A 141 -6.55 26.03 -0.63
N THR A 142 -5.24 25.87 -0.90
CA THR A 142 -4.17 26.27 0.04
C THR A 142 -3.64 27.69 -0.18
N GLY A 143 -4.19 28.40 -1.17
CA GLY A 143 -3.73 29.72 -1.61
C GLY A 143 -2.66 29.68 -2.71
N THR A 144 -2.36 28.49 -3.25
CA THR A 144 -1.50 28.33 -4.44
C THR A 144 -2.31 28.71 -5.67
N SER A 145 -2.05 29.89 -6.24
CA SER A 145 -2.69 30.30 -7.48
C SER A 145 -1.92 29.76 -8.69
N LEU A 146 -2.63 29.06 -9.58
CA LEU A 146 -2.09 28.59 -10.86
C LEU A 146 -1.86 29.74 -11.86
N SER A 147 -2.48 30.90 -11.62
CA SER A 147 -2.46 32.07 -12.49
C SER A 147 -1.61 33.22 -11.96
N ALA A 148 -1.07 33.13 -10.74
CA ALA A 148 -0.21 34.15 -10.18
C ALA A 148 1.21 34.05 -10.75
N LEU A 149 1.75 35.19 -11.19
CA LEU A 149 3.16 35.39 -11.51
C LEU A 149 4.07 34.88 -10.37
N PRO A 150 5.33 34.51 -10.64
CA PRO A 150 6.23 33.72 -9.76
C PRO A 150 6.66 34.39 -8.44
N ALA A 151 5.94 35.41 -7.98
CA ALA A 151 6.26 36.19 -6.78
C ALA A 151 6.27 35.35 -5.49
N THR A 152 5.62 34.17 -5.46
CA THR A 152 5.62 33.29 -4.29
C THR A 152 5.84 31.83 -4.67
N THR A 153 6.56 31.10 -3.81
CA THR A 153 6.74 29.65 -3.95
C THR A 153 5.41 28.95 -3.65
N PRO A 154 4.93 28.05 -4.54
CA PRO A 154 3.70 27.28 -4.31
C PRO A 154 3.72 26.54 -2.98
N ARG A 155 2.60 26.56 -2.27
CA ARG A 155 2.41 25.83 -1.01
C ARG A 155 1.91 24.42 -1.29
N GLY A 156 2.45 23.46 -0.56
CA GLY A 156 2.05 22.06 -0.58
C GLY A 156 0.69 21.79 0.05
N LEU A 157 0.23 20.55 -0.06
CA LEU A 157 -1.12 20.11 0.36
C LEU A 157 -1.34 20.18 1.87
N TYR A 158 -0.27 20.00 2.66
CA TYR A 158 -0.37 19.96 4.12
C TYR A 158 -0.19 21.36 4.72
N LYS A 159 -1.28 21.94 5.23
CA LYS A 159 -1.24 23.26 5.90
C LYS A 159 -0.25 23.31 7.07
N SER A 160 -0.07 22.19 7.76
CA SER A 160 0.89 22.01 8.87
C SER A 160 2.36 22.06 8.43
N ARG A 161 2.65 21.71 7.17
CA ARG A 161 3.99 21.70 6.59
C ARG A 161 3.91 22.08 5.11
N PRO A 162 3.79 23.38 4.78
CA PRO A 162 3.56 23.85 3.40
C PRO A 162 4.70 23.56 2.43
N THR A 163 5.88 23.16 2.90
CA THR A 163 7.03 22.75 2.06
C THR A 163 7.04 21.25 1.75
N GLN A 164 6.13 20.48 2.35
CA GLN A 164 6.02 19.04 2.11
C GLN A 164 5.49 18.77 0.70
N THR A 165 6.32 18.14 -0.13
CA THR A 165 5.90 17.60 -1.43
C THR A 165 5.08 16.32 -1.24
N LEU A 166 4.10 16.09 -2.11
CA LEU A 166 3.46 14.80 -2.30
C LEU A 166 4.15 14.09 -3.47
N VAL A 167 4.59 12.84 -3.24
CA VAL A 167 5.09 11.98 -4.31
C VAL A 167 3.92 11.28 -4.99
N LEU A 168 3.73 11.53 -6.28
CA LEU A 168 2.86 10.74 -7.15
C LEU A 168 3.73 9.71 -7.87
N LEU A 169 3.69 8.46 -7.42
CA LEU A 169 4.32 7.34 -8.10
C LEU A 169 3.38 6.86 -9.21
N VAL A 170 3.87 6.84 -10.44
CA VAL A 170 3.15 6.39 -11.64
C VAL A 170 3.78 5.10 -12.12
N ASP A 171 3.08 3.97 -11.94
CA ASP A 171 3.56 2.64 -12.34
C ASP A 171 3.04 2.29 -13.74
N PHE A 172 3.95 2.16 -14.69
CA PHE A 172 3.63 1.92 -16.09
C PHE A 172 3.32 0.45 -16.31
N LYS A 173 2.04 0.16 -16.58
CA LYS A 173 1.57 -1.22 -16.80
C LYS A 173 1.50 -1.65 -18.27
N SER A 174 1.61 -0.71 -19.22
CA SER A 174 1.62 -1.04 -20.65
C SER A 174 2.29 0.02 -21.52
N HIS A 175 2.73 -0.39 -22.72
CA HIS A 175 3.21 0.47 -23.82
C HIS A 175 4.06 1.67 -23.34
N PRO A 176 5.25 1.46 -22.78
CA PRO A 176 5.94 2.48 -22.00
C PRO A 176 6.25 3.77 -22.79
N GLU A 177 6.56 3.70 -24.08
CA GLU A 177 6.77 4.89 -24.91
C GLU A 177 5.48 5.73 -25.07
N LYS A 178 4.35 5.04 -25.25
CA LYS A 178 3.04 5.67 -25.35
C LYS A 178 2.61 6.25 -24.01
N THR A 179 2.78 5.49 -22.93
CA THR A 179 2.46 5.92 -21.57
C THR A 179 3.30 7.14 -21.18
N TRP A 180 4.59 7.15 -21.51
CA TRP A 180 5.48 8.30 -21.33
C TRP A 180 4.96 9.54 -22.07
N SER A 181 4.69 9.40 -23.36
CA SER A 181 4.18 10.50 -24.21
C SER A 181 2.88 11.10 -23.66
N LEU A 182 1.96 10.24 -23.21
CA LEU A 182 0.70 10.66 -22.60
C LEU A 182 0.93 11.34 -21.25
N LEU A 183 1.80 10.79 -20.40
CA LEU A 183 2.13 11.36 -19.09
C LEU A 183 2.72 12.77 -19.24
N MET A 184 3.71 12.94 -20.11
CA MET A 184 4.36 14.24 -20.33
C MET A 184 3.36 15.31 -20.78
N ARG A 185 2.38 14.92 -21.62
CA ARG A 185 1.28 15.78 -22.07
C ARG A 185 0.31 16.12 -20.93
N GLU A 186 -0.06 15.15 -20.10
CA GLU A 186 -0.97 15.38 -18.96
C GLU A 186 -0.34 16.21 -17.83
N LEU A 187 0.99 16.19 -17.70
CA LEU A 187 1.76 16.99 -16.73
C LEU A 187 2.01 18.44 -17.16
N GLU A 188 1.86 18.75 -18.45
CA GLU A 188 2.16 20.08 -18.99
C GLU A 188 1.44 21.25 -18.27
N PRO A 189 0.14 21.15 -17.91
CA PRO A 189 -0.52 22.21 -17.13
C PRO A 189 0.11 22.43 -15.74
N LEU A 190 0.53 21.35 -15.07
CA LEU A 190 1.16 21.42 -13.74
C LEU A 190 2.58 22.00 -13.84
N ARG A 191 3.31 21.66 -14.91
CA ARG A 191 4.63 22.20 -15.25
C ARG A 191 4.58 23.71 -15.44
N ARG A 192 3.67 24.20 -16.29
CA ARG A 192 3.44 25.65 -16.53
C ARG A 192 3.04 26.39 -15.26
N SER A 193 2.27 25.73 -14.40
CA SER A 193 1.84 26.26 -13.11
C SER A 193 2.88 26.06 -12.00
N MET A 194 4.10 25.62 -12.34
CA MET A 194 5.20 25.54 -11.39
C MET A 194 4.93 24.59 -10.19
N LEU A 195 4.05 23.59 -10.36
CA LEU A 195 3.67 22.67 -9.27
C LEU A 195 4.58 21.44 -9.16
N LEU A 196 5.35 21.15 -10.20
CA LEU A 196 6.19 19.96 -10.28
C LEU A 196 7.59 20.21 -9.76
N THR A 197 8.07 19.28 -8.94
CA THR A 197 9.47 19.23 -8.51
C THR A 197 10.31 19.01 -9.74
N SER A 198 11.38 19.78 -9.88
CA SER A 198 12.25 19.72 -11.05
C SER A 198 13.70 19.64 -10.65
N TYR A 199 14.52 19.12 -11.55
CA TYR A 199 15.97 19.19 -11.48
C TYR A 199 16.44 20.06 -12.64
N VAL A 200 17.05 21.19 -12.34
CA VAL A 200 17.51 22.19 -13.33
C VAL A 200 18.84 22.77 -12.87
N SER A 201 19.79 22.96 -13.79
CA SER A 201 21.11 23.53 -13.46
C SER A 201 21.80 22.86 -12.26
N ASN A 202 21.80 21.52 -12.24
CA ASN A 202 22.34 20.69 -11.15
C ASN A 202 21.69 20.87 -9.77
N GLN A 203 20.48 21.43 -9.70
CA GLN A 203 19.76 21.66 -8.45
C GLN A 203 18.34 21.08 -8.51
N LYS A 204 17.95 20.38 -7.44
CA LYS A 204 16.59 19.88 -7.26
C LYS A 204 15.73 20.93 -6.58
N ILE A 205 14.78 21.49 -7.32
CA ILE A 205 13.79 22.46 -6.83
C ILE A 205 12.54 21.71 -6.42
N ILE A 206 12.35 21.53 -5.11
CA ILE A 206 11.17 20.87 -4.54
C ILE A 206 9.94 21.78 -4.70
N ARG A 207 8.86 21.20 -5.21
CA ARG A 207 7.55 21.82 -5.39
C ARG A 207 6.44 20.91 -4.83
N PRO A 208 5.19 21.38 -4.76
CA PRO A 208 4.11 20.62 -4.12
C PRO A 208 3.93 19.18 -4.59
N ILE A 209 4.25 18.87 -5.84
CA ILE A 209 4.12 17.53 -6.42
C ILE A 209 5.49 17.07 -6.92
N THR A 210 5.93 15.87 -6.52
CA THR A 210 7.06 15.17 -7.14
C THR A 210 6.53 13.99 -7.92
N VAL A 211 6.76 13.94 -9.22
CA VAL A 211 6.34 12.80 -10.06
C VAL A 211 7.49 11.81 -10.12
N VAL A 212 7.19 10.55 -9.79
CA VAL A 212 8.13 9.44 -9.85
C VAL A 212 7.52 8.37 -10.74
N VAL A 213 8.28 7.82 -11.68
CA VAL A 213 7.84 6.72 -12.54
C VAL A 213 8.53 5.42 -12.18
N THR A 214 7.81 4.31 -12.35
CA THR A 214 8.32 2.95 -12.18
C THR A 214 7.73 2.02 -13.23
N GLY A 215 8.23 0.78 -13.29
CA GLY A 215 7.93 -0.21 -14.32
C GLY A 215 9.08 -0.41 -15.30
N ASP A 216 8.82 -1.13 -16.39
CA ASP A 216 9.82 -1.41 -17.44
C ASP A 216 10.00 -0.18 -18.36
N ILE A 217 10.47 0.93 -17.81
CA ILE A 217 10.71 2.17 -18.54
C ILE A 217 11.97 2.03 -19.41
N PRO A 218 11.87 2.15 -20.75
CA PRO A 218 13.02 2.10 -21.63
C PRO A 218 14.04 3.18 -21.29
N ALA A 219 15.32 2.80 -21.18
CA ALA A 219 16.41 3.70 -20.81
C ALA A 219 16.50 4.95 -21.71
N HIS A 220 16.17 4.82 -22.99
CA HIS A 220 16.21 5.94 -23.93
C HIS A 220 15.18 7.04 -23.62
N LEU A 221 14.03 6.71 -22.99
CA LEU A 221 13.04 7.72 -22.59
C LEU A 221 13.53 8.56 -21.40
N LEU A 222 14.48 8.03 -20.63
CA LEU A 222 15.08 8.70 -19.47
C LEU A 222 16.18 9.68 -19.87
N ASN A 223 16.78 9.43 -21.05
CA ASN A 223 17.88 10.19 -21.65
C ASN A 223 17.42 11.08 -22.82
N GLN A 224 16.17 10.97 -23.27
CA GLN A 224 15.61 11.84 -24.31
C GLN A 224 15.62 13.32 -23.90
N ASP A 225 15.68 13.61 -22.60
CA ASP A 225 15.85 14.94 -22.03
C ASP A 225 17.31 15.24 -21.60
N GLU A 226 18.33 14.49 -22.02
CA GLU A 226 19.74 14.83 -21.74
C GLU A 226 20.16 16.16 -22.41
N SER A 227 19.46 16.59 -23.47
CA SER A 227 19.58 17.94 -24.02
C SER A 227 18.73 18.98 -23.29
N ALA A 228 17.78 18.55 -22.45
CA ALA A 228 16.96 19.46 -21.67
C ALA A 228 17.72 19.84 -20.40
N GLU A 229 18.00 21.12 -20.24
CA GLU A 229 18.62 21.69 -19.02
C GLU A 229 17.77 21.47 -17.74
N SER A 230 16.59 20.83 -17.88
CA SER A 230 15.64 20.55 -16.81
C SER A 230 14.85 19.26 -17.02
N ARG A 231 14.53 18.55 -15.92
CA ARG A 231 13.50 17.48 -15.89
C ARG A 231 12.56 17.67 -14.71
N ASP A 232 11.35 17.15 -14.79
CA ASP A 232 10.36 17.18 -13.69
C ASP A 232 9.64 15.85 -13.43
N VAL A 233 10.16 14.78 -14.05
CA VAL A 233 9.79 13.40 -13.79
C VAL A 233 11.05 12.65 -13.35
N PHE A 234 10.96 11.94 -12.24
CA PHE A 234 12.07 11.18 -11.64
C PHE A 234 11.80 9.68 -11.68
N LEU A 235 12.83 8.89 -11.44
CA LEU A 235 12.74 7.43 -11.37
C LEU A 235 12.57 6.92 -9.94
N ASP A 236 11.86 5.81 -9.84
CA ASP A 236 12.00 4.84 -8.74
C ASP A 236 13.08 3.83 -9.12
N ALA A 237 14.31 4.10 -8.69
CA ALA A 237 15.46 3.29 -9.04
C ALA A 237 15.34 1.87 -8.44
N PRO A 238 15.69 0.81 -9.17
CA PRO A 238 15.78 -0.52 -8.58
C PRO A 238 16.95 -0.56 -7.59
N LEU A 239 16.68 -0.79 -6.29
CA LEU A 239 17.72 -0.82 -5.23
C LEU A 239 18.87 -1.76 -5.57
N SER A 240 18.57 -2.90 -6.22
CA SER A 240 19.58 -3.86 -6.68
C SER A 240 20.61 -3.28 -7.65
N ASN A 241 20.34 -2.14 -8.27
CA ASN A 241 21.17 -1.56 -9.33
C ASN A 241 21.63 -0.12 -9.03
N VAL A 242 21.38 0.42 -7.82
CA VAL A 242 21.78 1.80 -7.50
C VAL A 242 23.30 1.99 -7.61
N HIS A 243 24.07 1.00 -7.17
CA HIS A 243 25.54 1.01 -7.23
C HIS A 243 26.14 0.99 -8.65
N SER A 244 25.32 0.87 -9.70
CA SER A 244 25.80 0.93 -11.09
C SER A 244 26.25 2.33 -11.52
N GLY A 245 25.93 3.37 -10.73
CA GLY A 245 26.15 4.77 -11.10
C GLY A 245 25.12 5.32 -12.11
N LEU A 246 24.12 4.51 -12.50
CA LEU A 246 23.05 4.92 -13.41
C LEU A 246 21.95 5.75 -12.71
N TYR A 247 21.92 5.75 -11.38
CA TYR A 247 20.86 6.39 -10.60
C TYR A 247 21.44 7.29 -9.52
N ASP A 248 20.96 8.53 -9.49
CA ASP A 248 21.36 9.53 -8.51
C ASP A 248 20.21 10.52 -8.25
N ALA A 249 20.45 11.49 -7.37
CA ALA A 249 19.45 12.50 -7.03
C ALA A 249 18.98 13.36 -8.23
N ALA A 250 19.73 13.39 -9.34
CA ALA A 250 19.41 14.14 -10.54
C ALA A 250 18.30 13.46 -11.35
N ASN A 251 18.40 12.14 -11.57
CA ASN A 251 17.42 11.40 -12.37
C ASN A 251 16.40 10.61 -11.54
N SER A 252 16.67 10.38 -10.26
CA SER A 252 15.87 9.52 -9.38
C SER A 252 15.42 10.27 -8.14
N HIS A 253 14.31 9.83 -7.55
CA HIS A 253 13.80 10.35 -6.28
C HIS A 253 13.79 9.28 -5.20
N TRP A 254 13.31 8.10 -5.58
CA TRP A 254 13.27 6.92 -4.73
C TRP A 254 14.16 5.82 -5.28
N ALA A 255 14.53 4.91 -4.40
CA ALA A 255 15.00 3.59 -4.75
C ALA A 255 14.15 2.55 -4.02
N SER A 256 13.71 1.51 -4.72
CA SER A 256 12.83 0.49 -4.15
C SER A 256 13.19 -0.95 -4.49
N MET A 257 12.72 -1.87 -3.65
CA MET A 257 12.81 -3.32 -3.87
C MET A 257 11.75 -4.05 -3.03
N SER A 258 11.40 -5.26 -3.45
CA SER A 258 10.64 -6.20 -2.63
C SER A 258 11.44 -6.62 -1.39
N LEU A 259 10.88 -6.38 -0.20
CA LEU A 259 11.48 -6.85 1.04
C LEU A 259 11.72 -8.37 0.98
N THR A 260 10.72 -9.13 0.54
CA THR A 260 10.80 -10.60 0.48
C THR A 260 11.83 -11.12 -0.51
N LYS A 261 12.11 -10.40 -1.61
CA LYS A 261 13.22 -10.76 -2.51
C LYS A 261 14.59 -10.53 -1.84
N LEU A 262 14.74 -9.49 -1.04
CA LEU A 262 16.00 -9.17 -0.35
C LEU A 262 16.30 -10.15 0.80
N VAL A 263 15.31 -10.33 1.68
CA VAL A 263 15.50 -11.01 2.98
C VAL A 263 14.98 -12.44 3.01
N GLY A 264 14.19 -12.85 2.02
CA GLY A 264 13.52 -14.16 2.01
C GLY A 264 12.41 -14.25 3.05
N ARG A 265 12.25 -15.43 3.65
CA ARG A 265 11.22 -15.69 4.67
C ARG A 265 11.57 -14.96 5.97
N VAL A 266 10.59 -14.28 6.55
CA VAL A 266 10.69 -13.69 7.90
C VAL A 266 10.01 -14.60 8.91
N SER A 267 10.65 -14.85 10.06
CA SER A 267 10.08 -15.64 11.14
C SER A 267 9.07 -14.83 11.95
N SER A 268 8.29 -15.48 12.81
CA SER A 268 7.38 -14.81 13.76
C SER A 268 8.11 -13.91 14.76
N SER A 269 9.41 -14.15 14.99
CA SER A 269 10.26 -13.32 15.84
C SER A 269 10.68 -11.99 15.19
N GLY A 270 10.51 -11.83 13.87
CA GLY A 270 10.92 -10.63 13.13
C GLY A 270 12.12 -10.87 12.22
N LEU A 271 12.77 -9.78 11.82
CA LEU A 271 13.97 -9.82 10.98
C LEU A 271 15.18 -10.28 11.79
N SER A 272 15.94 -11.25 11.27
CA SER A 272 17.22 -11.67 11.85
C SER A 272 18.33 -10.63 11.63
N SER A 273 19.40 -10.69 12.41
CA SER A 273 20.56 -9.79 12.26
C SER A 273 21.17 -9.82 10.85
N LEU A 274 21.17 -10.99 10.18
CA LEU A 274 21.64 -11.10 8.80
C LEU A 274 20.69 -10.41 7.81
N GLN A 275 19.37 -10.48 8.03
CA GLN A 275 18.39 -9.79 7.20
C GLN A 275 18.45 -8.27 7.41
N LEU A 276 18.62 -7.83 8.65
CA LEU A 276 18.84 -6.42 9.00
C LEU A 276 20.13 -5.88 8.34
N ALA A 277 21.23 -6.64 8.37
CA ALA A 277 22.46 -6.25 7.69
C ALA A 277 22.28 -6.05 6.17
N LYS A 278 21.47 -6.91 5.52
CA LYS A 278 21.12 -6.74 4.10
C LYS A 278 20.32 -5.46 3.87
N ILE A 279 19.32 -5.17 4.71
CA ILE A 279 18.51 -3.95 4.62
C ILE A 279 19.42 -2.73 4.77
N ARG A 280 20.23 -2.68 5.83
CA ARG A 280 21.17 -1.58 6.09
C ARG A 280 22.11 -1.33 4.92
N SER A 281 22.65 -2.39 4.32
CA SER A 281 23.53 -2.26 3.15
C SER A 281 22.82 -1.63 1.95
N GLN A 282 21.57 -2.01 1.69
CA GLN A 282 20.79 -1.41 0.60
C GLN A 282 20.42 0.05 0.91
N VAL A 283 20.08 0.35 2.17
CA VAL A 283 19.77 1.70 2.62
C VAL A 283 20.97 2.62 2.43
N GLN A 284 22.14 2.21 2.93
CA GLN A 284 23.37 2.98 2.80
C GLN A 284 23.72 3.22 1.32
N SER A 285 23.65 2.17 0.49
CA SER A 285 23.94 2.30 -0.95
C SER A 285 23.03 3.33 -1.63
N ALA A 286 21.76 3.43 -1.25
CA ALA A 286 20.85 4.42 -1.81
C ALA A 286 21.10 5.84 -1.28
N HIS A 287 21.36 5.97 0.01
CA HIS A 287 21.68 7.24 0.64
C HIS A 287 22.99 7.84 0.08
N ASP A 288 23.99 7.01 -0.19
CA ASP A 288 25.25 7.43 -0.83
C ASP A 288 25.04 8.03 -2.24
N HIS A 289 23.91 7.70 -2.89
CA HIS A 289 23.51 8.25 -4.20
C HIS A 289 22.43 9.33 -4.09
N GLY A 290 22.12 9.79 -2.86
CA GLY A 290 21.13 10.83 -2.59
C GLY A 290 19.68 10.39 -2.81
N LEU A 291 19.39 9.09 -2.74
CA LEU A 291 18.07 8.51 -2.98
C LEU A 291 17.38 8.13 -1.68
N LYS A 292 16.06 8.33 -1.61
CA LYS A 292 15.25 7.84 -0.49
C LYS A 292 14.81 6.40 -0.73
N VAL A 293 14.68 5.62 0.32
CA VAL A 293 14.47 4.18 0.26
C VAL A 293 13.04 3.81 0.63
N ARG A 294 12.45 2.88 -0.13
CA ARG A 294 11.20 2.20 0.24
C ARG A 294 11.29 0.71 -0.05
N PHE A 295 10.62 -0.10 0.77
CA PHE A 295 10.43 -1.53 0.49
C PHE A 295 8.96 -1.86 0.30
N TRP A 296 8.65 -2.64 -0.73
CA TRP A 296 7.29 -3.15 -0.99
C TRP A 296 7.20 -4.66 -0.71
N LYS A 297 5.98 -5.23 -0.79
CA LYS A 297 5.67 -6.59 -0.30
C LYS A 297 6.00 -6.78 1.20
N LEU A 298 5.59 -5.81 2.02
CA LEU A 298 5.63 -5.94 3.47
C LEU A 298 4.52 -6.90 3.94
N PRO A 299 4.71 -7.66 5.04
CA PRO A 299 3.63 -8.50 5.54
C PRO A 299 2.48 -7.66 6.07
N THR A 300 1.26 -8.05 5.78
CA THR A 300 0.03 -7.40 6.26
C THR A 300 -0.52 -8.07 7.52
N TRP A 301 -0.24 -9.37 7.71
CA TRP A 301 -0.68 -10.17 8.85
C TRP A 301 0.38 -11.23 9.21
N PRO A 302 0.57 -11.60 10.49
CA PRO A 302 -0.06 -11.05 11.70
C PRO A 302 0.33 -9.59 11.99
N ILE A 303 -0.59 -8.81 12.57
CA ILE A 303 -0.40 -7.37 12.87
C ILE A 303 0.85 -7.13 13.75
N GLY A 304 1.08 -7.99 14.75
CA GLY A 304 2.26 -7.88 15.61
C GLY A 304 3.58 -8.05 14.84
N LEU A 305 3.64 -8.97 13.86
CA LEU A 305 4.82 -9.14 13.02
C LEU A 305 4.98 -7.96 12.06
N ARG A 306 3.89 -7.49 11.43
CA ARG A 306 3.89 -6.31 10.58
C ARG A 306 4.47 -5.10 11.31
N ASN A 307 3.95 -4.78 12.51
CA ASN A 307 4.39 -3.62 13.28
C ASN A 307 5.87 -3.73 13.68
N LYS A 308 6.33 -4.94 14.06
CA LYS A 308 7.77 -5.19 14.31
C LYS A 308 8.63 -4.91 13.08
N ILE A 309 8.22 -5.40 11.90
CA ILE A 309 8.97 -5.15 10.67
C ILE A 309 8.96 -3.65 10.33
N TRP A 310 7.82 -2.98 10.48
CA TRP A 310 7.76 -1.53 10.25
C TRP A 310 8.72 -0.76 11.15
N ALA A 311 8.78 -1.09 12.45
CA ALA A 311 9.73 -0.49 13.38
C ALA A 311 11.17 -0.77 12.96
N SER A 312 11.53 -2.03 12.69
CA SER A 312 12.88 -2.38 12.24
C SER A 312 13.29 -1.69 10.94
N LEU A 313 12.40 -1.56 9.95
CA LEU A 313 12.73 -0.83 8.72
C LEU A 313 13.06 0.65 9.00
N ARG A 314 12.32 1.29 9.91
CA ARG A 314 12.58 2.69 10.30
C ARG A 314 13.89 2.82 11.08
N GLU A 315 14.15 1.90 12.02
CA GLU A 315 15.42 1.85 12.76
C GLU A 315 16.62 1.64 11.83
N GLU A 316 16.45 0.89 10.73
CA GLU A 316 17.48 0.71 9.70
C GLU A 316 17.58 1.89 8.70
N GLY A 317 16.82 2.97 8.90
CA GLY A 317 16.90 4.19 8.09
C GLY A 317 16.09 4.19 6.81
N VAL A 318 15.09 3.30 6.66
CA VAL A 318 14.17 3.34 5.51
C VAL A 318 13.33 4.60 5.55
N ASP A 319 13.42 5.42 4.50
CA ASP A 319 12.81 6.76 4.46
C ASP A 319 11.29 6.74 4.37
N ILE A 320 10.72 5.83 3.58
CA ILE A 320 9.28 5.80 3.27
C ILE A 320 8.69 4.42 3.55
N LEU A 321 7.68 4.38 4.43
CA LEU A 321 6.93 3.17 4.73
C LEU A 321 5.84 2.91 3.69
N ASN A 322 6.04 1.90 2.85
CA ASN A 322 5.03 1.43 1.91
C ASN A 322 3.91 0.68 2.66
N THR A 323 2.65 1.08 2.51
CA THR A 323 1.57 0.48 3.32
C THR A 323 0.20 0.49 2.63
N ASP A 324 -0.57 -0.57 2.90
CA ASP A 324 -1.99 -0.65 2.60
C ASP A 324 -2.87 -0.21 3.79
N ASP A 325 -2.32 -0.21 5.01
CA ASP A 325 -3.01 0.18 6.24
C ASP A 325 -2.56 1.57 6.67
N LEU A 326 -3.17 2.58 6.06
CA LEU A 326 -2.73 3.98 6.14
C LEU A 326 -2.83 4.54 7.55
N GLN A 327 -3.92 4.27 8.26
CA GLN A 327 -4.13 4.85 9.59
C GLN A 327 -3.20 4.25 10.63
N ASN A 328 -3.01 2.93 10.63
CA ASN A 328 -2.07 2.32 11.56
C ASN A 328 -0.62 2.70 11.23
N ALA A 329 -0.26 2.80 9.94
CA ALA A 329 1.06 3.28 9.55
C ALA A 329 1.29 4.72 9.99
N ALA A 330 0.31 5.61 9.78
CA ALA A 330 0.40 7.00 10.18
C ALA A 330 0.48 7.18 11.70
N ASN A 331 -0.28 6.39 12.47
CA ASN A 331 -0.20 6.41 13.93
C ASN A 331 1.20 5.96 14.41
N ALA A 332 1.70 4.83 13.89
CA ALA A 332 3.04 4.35 14.24
C ALA A 332 4.15 5.38 13.89
N LEU A 333 4.03 6.07 12.75
CA LEU A 333 5.00 7.09 12.34
C LEU A 333 4.92 8.37 13.19
N ARG A 334 3.77 8.68 13.80
CA ARG A 334 3.60 9.85 14.68
C ARG A 334 4.07 9.59 16.09
N GLU A 335 3.81 8.39 16.61
CA GLU A 335 4.26 7.98 17.94
C GLU A 335 5.79 8.07 18.04
N ASP A 336 6.50 7.55 17.03
CA ASP A 336 7.97 7.63 16.96
C ASP A 336 8.49 9.07 16.86
N ALA A 337 7.77 9.97 16.18
CA ALA A 337 8.18 11.37 16.08
C ALA A 337 8.02 12.15 17.40
N ALA A 338 7.30 11.58 18.37
CA ALA A 338 7.05 12.17 19.68
C ALA A 338 7.94 11.58 20.81
N SER A 339 8.66 10.49 20.55
CA SER A 339 9.56 9.80 21.49
C SER A 339 11.00 10.26 21.36
#